data_AF-A0AAW6GYL0-F1
#
_entry.id   AF-A0AAW6GYL0-F1
#
_cell.length_a   1.000
_cell.length_b   1.000
_cell.length_c   1.000
_cell.angle_alpha   90.00
_cell.angle_beta   90.00
_cell.angle_gamma   90.00
#
_symmetry.space_group_name_H-M   'P 1'
#
loop_
_entity.id
_entity.type
_entity.pdbx_description
1 polymer ?
#
loop_
_entity_poly.entity_id
_entity_poly.type
_entity_poly.pdbx_seq_one_letter_code
_entity_poly.pdbx_strand_id
1 'polypeptide(L)'
;MERYFFYLLYLLLGCSLCGCSRKQAPKQAQDPDTETTIPYADTIAAPVPPAPVKSRTARYLDSLGFVNIAEADSSIAIDLMYTRADNFTGTLLYEDLKEAYLHPDAMKSLKRAQRLLKEQYPGYSLIVYDAARPLSVQQKMWDVVKGT
;
A
#
# COMPACT_ATOMS: atom_id res chain seq x y z
N MET A 1 33.49 21.07 21.97
CA MET A 1 32.03 20.85 21.99
C MET A 1 31.22 22.15 22.05
N GLU A 2 31.85 23.31 22.24
CA GLU A 2 31.13 24.60 22.34
C GLU A 2 30.60 25.17 21.00
N ARG A 3 31.06 24.69 19.83
CA ARG A 3 30.61 25.21 18.52
C ARG A 3 29.24 24.66 18.06
N TYR A 4 28.80 23.54 18.63
CA TYR A 4 27.49 22.97 18.32
C TYR A 4 26.36 23.57 19.17
N PHE A 5 26.70 24.13 20.34
CA PHE A 5 25.71 24.75 21.23
C PHE A 5 25.13 26.04 20.64
N PHE A 6 25.95 26.85 19.97
CA PHE A 6 25.49 28.07 19.29
C PHE A 6 24.63 27.80 18.05
N TYR A 7 24.86 26.69 17.34
CA TYR A 7 24.02 26.29 16.19
C TYR A 7 22.65 25.76 16.62
N LEU A 8 22.56 25.13 17.79
CA LEU A 8 21.29 24.64 18.35
C LEU A 8 20.40 25.77 18.89
N LEU A 9 21.00 26.89 19.32
CA LEU A 9 20.27 28.06 19.81
C LEU A 9 19.67 28.93 18.67
N TYR A 10 20.25 28.88 17.47
CA TYR A 10 19.78 29.65 16.30
C TYR A 10 18.63 28.99 15.52
N LEU A 11 18.36 27.69 15.74
CA LEU A 11 17.28 26.97 15.04
C LEU A 11 15.89 27.12 15.69
N LEU A 12 15.81 27.64 16.92
CA LEU A 12 14.57 27.77 17.69
C LEU A 12 13.90 29.16 17.62
N LEU A 13 14.42 30.08 16.79
CA LEU A 13 14.01 31.50 16.79
C LEU A 13 13.47 32.03 15.45
N GLY A 14 13.02 31.17 14.55
CA GLY A 14 12.54 31.57 13.22
C GLY A 14 11.20 30.95 12.83
N CYS A 15 10.10 31.59 13.24
CA CYS A 15 8.83 31.76 12.49
C CYS A 15 7.72 32.20 13.46
N SER A 16 7.84 33.43 13.94
CA SER A 16 6.71 34.18 14.51
C SER A 16 6.20 35.13 13.42
N LEU A 17 4.86 35.25 13.34
CA LEU A 17 4.09 36.27 12.64
C LEU A 17 3.83 36.05 11.13
N CYS A 18 2.69 35.42 10.83
CA CYS A 18 1.80 35.90 9.78
C CYS A 18 0.38 35.95 10.36
N GLY A 19 0.01 37.12 10.88
CA GLY A 19 -1.34 37.46 11.27
C GLY A 19 -1.88 38.53 10.34
N CYS A 20 -3.05 38.30 9.75
CA CYS A 20 -3.94 39.35 9.26
C CYS A 20 -5.39 38.96 9.62
N SER A 21 -6.05 39.86 10.34
CA SER A 21 -7.37 39.72 10.94
C SER A 21 -8.53 40.05 9.98
N ARG A 22 -9.56 39.20 10.04
CA ARG A 22 -10.97 39.51 10.39
C ARG A 22 -11.71 40.61 9.61
N LYS A 23 -12.86 40.25 9.01
CA LYS A 23 -14.13 41.00 9.14
C LYS A 23 -15.35 40.05 9.15
N GLN A 24 -16.20 40.22 10.17
CA GLN A 24 -17.56 39.69 10.28
C GLN A 24 -18.55 40.85 10.11
N ALA A 25 -19.74 40.57 9.55
CA ALA A 25 -21.07 41.10 9.93
C ALA A 25 -22.13 40.71 8.86
N PRO A 26 -23.46 40.76 9.12
CA PRO A 26 -24.22 40.28 10.29
C PRO A 26 -25.55 39.52 9.93
N LYS A 27 -26.14 38.86 10.95
CA LYS A 27 -27.56 38.52 11.25
C LYS A 27 -28.57 38.24 10.11
N GLN A 28 -29.31 37.13 10.19
CA GLN A 28 -30.66 37.07 10.81
C GLN A 28 -31.16 35.61 10.95
N ALA A 29 -31.96 35.37 11.99
CA ALA A 29 -32.59 34.09 12.33
C ALA A 29 -33.96 33.95 11.66
N GLN A 30 -34.37 32.73 11.31
CA GLN A 30 -35.68 32.14 11.66
C GLN A 30 -35.86 30.75 11.02
N ASP A 31 -36.17 29.79 11.89
CA ASP A 31 -36.81 28.51 11.61
C ASP A 31 -38.31 28.78 11.29
N PRO A 32 -38.90 28.07 10.32
CA PRO A 32 -40.00 27.21 10.74
C PRO A 32 -40.03 25.86 10.01
N ASP A 33 -40.17 24.82 10.81
CA ASP A 33 -40.92 23.58 10.58
C ASP A 33 -41.72 23.56 9.27
N THR A 34 -41.29 22.71 8.34
CA THR A 34 -42.20 22.08 7.38
C THR A 34 -41.76 20.65 7.18
N GLU A 35 -42.41 19.79 7.95
CA GLU A 35 -42.54 18.36 7.70
C GLU A 35 -43.06 18.17 6.27
N THR A 36 -42.21 17.67 5.38
CA THR A 36 -42.65 17.09 4.10
C THR A 36 -41.88 15.81 3.89
N THR A 37 -42.51 14.74 4.35
CA THR A 37 -42.24 13.35 4.04
C THR A 37 -42.13 13.17 2.53
N ILE A 38 -40.90 13.08 2.02
CA ILE A 38 -40.63 12.55 0.67
C ILE A 38 -40.22 11.09 0.84
N PRO A 39 -40.93 10.14 0.22
CA PRO A 39 -40.73 8.71 0.45
C PRO A 39 -39.34 8.28 -0.02
N TYR A 40 -38.67 7.51 0.83
CA TYR A 40 -37.44 6.79 0.51
C TYR A 40 -37.68 5.94 -0.74
N ALA A 41 -37.18 6.42 -1.88
CA ALA A 41 -36.98 5.57 -3.04
C ALA A 41 -35.82 4.63 -2.70
N ASP A 42 -36.14 3.33 -2.65
CA ASP A 42 -35.18 2.23 -2.58
C ASP A 42 -34.07 2.45 -3.59
N THR A 43 -32.95 2.98 -3.11
CA THR A 43 -31.71 3.01 -3.88
C THR A 43 -31.19 1.58 -3.84
N ILE A 44 -31.55 0.80 -4.87
CA ILE A 44 -30.92 -0.49 -5.13
C ILE A 44 -29.43 -0.23 -5.22
N ALA A 45 -28.71 -0.61 -4.16
CA ALA A 45 -27.26 -0.59 -4.14
C ALA A 45 -26.77 -1.36 -5.37
N ALA A 46 -26.02 -0.69 -6.25
CA ALA A 46 -25.38 -1.36 -7.37
C ALA A 46 -24.61 -2.58 -6.82
N PRO A 47 -24.66 -3.75 -7.49
CA PRO A 47 -23.92 -4.91 -7.03
C PRO A 47 -22.44 -4.54 -6.92
N VAL A 48 -21.88 -4.63 -5.72
CA VAL A 48 -20.43 -4.57 -5.54
C VAL A 48 -19.84 -5.64 -6.45
N PRO A 49 -18.91 -5.30 -7.38
CA PRO A 49 -18.33 -6.31 -8.24
C PRO A 49 -17.74 -7.43 -7.38
N PRO A 50 -17.96 -8.70 -7.74
CA PRO A 50 -17.43 -9.80 -6.95
C PRO A 50 -15.91 -9.64 -6.82
N ALA A 51 -15.40 -9.89 -5.61
CA ALA A 51 -13.96 -9.88 -5.37
C ALA A 51 -13.26 -10.73 -6.44
N PRO A 52 -12.10 -10.31 -6.95
CA PRO A 52 -11.40 -11.03 -8.01
C PRO A 52 -11.13 -12.46 -7.55
N VAL A 53 -11.49 -13.42 -8.40
CA VAL A 53 -11.33 -14.84 -8.12
C VAL A 53 -9.84 -15.17 -8.07
N LYS A 54 -9.34 -15.68 -6.93
CA LYS A 54 -7.94 -16.13 -6.77
C LYS A 54 -7.55 -17.12 -7.88
N SER A 55 -6.35 -16.95 -8.44
CA SER A 55 -5.81 -17.82 -9.47
C SER A 55 -5.52 -19.24 -8.95
N ARG A 56 -5.21 -20.17 -9.86
CA ARG A 56 -4.87 -21.54 -9.47
C ARG A 56 -3.60 -21.56 -8.63
N THR A 57 -2.58 -20.83 -9.04
CA THR A 57 -1.32 -20.72 -8.30
C THR A 57 -1.52 -20.09 -6.92
N ALA A 58 -2.34 -19.05 -6.81
CA ALA A 58 -2.64 -18.43 -5.51
C ALA A 58 -3.32 -19.40 -4.53
N ARG A 59 -4.34 -20.13 -4.99
CA ARG A 59 -5.00 -21.17 -4.16
C ARG A 59 -4.05 -22.30 -3.76
N TYR A 60 -3.13 -22.67 -4.64
CA TYR A 60 -2.11 -23.67 -4.32
C TYR A 60 -1.17 -23.16 -3.22
N LEU A 61 -0.70 -21.92 -3.30
CA LEU A 61 0.12 -21.30 -2.25
C LEU A 61 -0.63 -21.17 -0.92
N ASP A 62 -1.91 -20.77 -0.96
CA ASP A 62 -2.78 -20.77 0.23
C ASP A 62 -2.83 -22.18 0.87
N SER A 63 -2.99 -23.23 0.05
CA SER A 63 -3.04 -24.62 0.55
C SER A 63 -1.74 -25.12 1.18
N LEU A 64 -0.61 -24.52 0.82
CA LEU A 64 0.71 -24.77 1.41
C LEU A 64 0.97 -23.92 2.67
N GLY A 65 0.04 -23.05 3.06
CA GLY A 65 0.19 -22.15 4.19
C GLY A 65 1.08 -20.93 3.92
N PHE A 66 1.32 -20.60 2.65
CA PHE A 66 1.97 -19.33 2.31
C PHE A 66 1.02 -18.17 2.58
N VAL A 67 1.59 -17.02 2.93
CA VAL A 67 0.86 -15.84 3.37
C VAL A 67 0.90 -14.77 2.29
N ASN A 68 -0.25 -14.23 1.91
CA ASN A 68 -0.35 -13.09 1.01
C ASN A 68 0.11 -11.81 1.74
N ILE A 69 1.10 -11.11 1.17
CA ILE A 69 1.70 -9.92 1.79
C ILE A 69 0.67 -8.79 1.92
N ALA A 70 -0.13 -8.54 0.88
CA ALA A 70 -1.11 -7.45 0.86
C ALA A 70 -2.21 -7.64 1.91
N GLU A 71 -2.61 -8.89 2.13
CA GLU A 71 -3.58 -9.26 3.18
C GLU A 71 -2.96 -9.15 4.59
N ALA A 72 -1.68 -9.50 4.74
CA ALA A 72 -1.02 -9.55 6.05
C ALA A 72 -0.49 -8.19 6.54
N ASP A 73 -0.13 -7.28 5.63
CA ASP A 73 0.32 -5.91 5.91
C ASP A 73 0.16 -5.02 4.66
N SER A 74 -0.95 -4.30 4.59
CA SER A 74 -1.27 -3.38 3.48
C SER A 74 -0.38 -2.14 3.42
N SER A 75 0.48 -1.92 4.40
CA SER A 75 1.44 -0.81 4.39
C SER A 75 2.69 -1.10 3.55
N ILE A 76 2.88 -2.36 3.14
CA ILE A 76 3.99 -2.80 2.28
C ILE A 76 3.55 -2.66 0.82
N ALA A 77 4.34 -1.95 0.03
CA ALA A 77 4.08 -1.83 -1.40
C ALA A 77 4.49 -3.11 -2.13
N ILE A 78 3.77 -3.45 -3.19
CA ILE A 78 4.05 -4.62 -4.03
C ILE A 78 4.15 -4.14 -5.48
N ASP A 79 5.26 -4.47 -6.12
CA ASP A 79 5.50 -4.19 -7.52
C ASP A 79 6.18 -5.40 -8.18
N LEU A 80 5.39 -6.43 -8.47
CA LEU A 80 5.94 -7.70 -8.96
C LEU A 80 6.54 -7.56 -10.37
N MET A 81 7.86 -7.48 -10.45
CA MET A 81 8.62 -7.17 -11.67
C MET A 81 8.34 -8.17 -12.80
N TYR A 82 8.16 -9.44 -12.47
CA TYR A 82 7.96 -10.51 -13.46
C TYR A 82 6.51 -10.67 -13.95
N THR A 83 5.59 -9.80 -13.49
CA THR A 83 4.22 -9.67 -14.04
C THR A 83 4.15 -8.77 -15.27
N ARG A 84 5.30 -8.26 -15.73
CA ARG A 84 5.41 -7.33 -16.85
C ARG A 84 6.53 -7.78 -17.79
N ALA A 85 6.49 -7.33 -19.05
CA ALA A 85 7.52 -7.67 -20.03
C ALA A 85 8.78 -6.79 -19.92
N ASP A 86 8.72 -5.68 -19.19
CA ASP A 86 9.83 -4.75 -18.90
C ASP A 86 10.76 -5.28 -17.79
N ASN A 87 11.09 -6.57 -17.84
CA ASN A 87 12.07 -7.19 -16.96
C ASN A 87 13.29 -7.65 -17.75
N PHE A 88 14.35 -8.09 -17.07
CA PHE A 88 15.61 -8.45 -17.70
C PHE A 88 15.52 -9.58 -18.76
N THR A 89 14.47 -10.40 -18.71
CA THR A 89 14.21 -11.46 -19.69
C THR A 89 13.42 -10.98 -20.92
N GLY A 90 12.90 -9.75 -20.91
CA GLY A 90 11.98 -9.23 -21.94
C GLY A 90 10.65 -9.98 -22.07
N THR A 91 10.36 -10.92 -21.14
CA THR A 91 9.26 -11.87 -21.26
C THR A 91 8.34 -11.81 -20.04
N LEU A 92 7.02 -11.89 -20.24
CA LEU A 92 6.05 -12.07 -19.16
C LEU A 92 6.20 -13.47 -18.53
N LEU A 93 6.74 -13.54 -17.30
CA LEU A 93 6.99 -14.84 -16.64
C LEU A 93 5.83 -15.26 -15.73
N TYR A 94 5.20 -14.32 -15.01
CA TYR A 94 4.02 -14.58 -14.20
C TYR A 94 2.75 -14.51 -15.07
N GLU A 95 2.18 -15.68 -15.36
CA GLU A 95 0.96 -15.79 -16.16
C GLU A 95 -0.29 -15.61 -15.30
N ASP A 96 -0.42 -16.37 -14.21
CA ASP A 96 -1.63 -16.40 -13.37
C ASP A 96 -1.44 -15.85 -11.94
N LEU A 97 -0.20 -15.77 -11.44
CA LEU A 97 0.08 -15.26 -10.10
C LEU A 97 0.36 -13.75 -10.15
N LYS A 98 -0.58 -12.96 -9.62
CA LYS A 98 -0.47 -11.49 -9.50
C LYS A 98 -0.28 -11.00 -8.06
N GLU A 99 -0.30 -11.93 -7.11
CA GLU A 99 -0.22 -11.67 -5.68
C GLU A 99 1.15 -12.07 -5.15
N ALA A 100 1.63 -11.33 -4.16
CA ALA A 100 2.90 -11.61 -3.51
C ALA A 100 2.67 -12.54 -2.30
N TYR A 101 3.29 -13.71 -2.33
CA TYR A 101 3.17 -14.72 -1.28
C TYR A 101 4.52 -15.01 -0.62
N LEU A 102 4.54 -15.22 0.69
CA LEU A 102 5.75 -15.59 1.43
C LEU A 102 5.51 -16.77 2.36
N HIS A 103 6.58 -17.52 2.64
CA HIS A 103 6.58 -18.45 3.76
C HIS A 103 6.29 -17.70 5.07
N PRO A 104 5.55 -18.28 6.04
CA PRO A 104 5.19 -17.61 7.30
C PRO A 104 6.37 -16.97 8.04
N ASP A 105 7.51 -17.65 8.12
CA ASP A 105 8.71 -17.12 8.79
C ASP A 105 9.33 -15.90 8.09
N ALA A 106 9.30 -15.90 6.75
CA ALA A 106 9.73 -14.77 5.95
C ALA A 106 8.76 -13.59 6.12
N MET A 107 7.45 -13.86 6.14
CA MET A 107 6.43 -12.84 6.40
C MET A 107 6.60 -12.20 7.78
N LYS A 108 6.86 -12.99 8.83
CA LYS A 108 7.15 -12.48 10.19
C LYS A 108 8.36 -11.53 10.19
N SER A 109 9.41 -11.91 9.49
CA SER A 109 10.63 -11.11 9.38
C SER A 109 10.39 -9.82 8.59
N LEU A 110 9.62 -9.89 7.49
CA LEU A 110 9.22 -8.74 6.68
C LEU A 110 8.39 -7.73 7.49
N LYS A 111 7.39 -8.18 8.26
CA LYS A 111 6.59 -7.30 9.15
C LYS A 111 7.47 -6.60 10.18
N ARG A 112 8.45 -7.31 10.74
CA ARG A 112 9.42 -6.71 11.66
C ARG A 112 10.25 -5.63 10.97
N ALA A 113 10.74 -5.88 9.76
CA ALA A 113 11.50 -4.90 9.00
C ALA A 113 10.66 -3.66 8.66
N GLN A 114 9.42 -3.84 8.21
CA GLN A 114 8.48 -2.76 7.92
C GLN A 114 8.19 -1.91 9.16
N ARG A 115 7.96 -2.53 10.32
CA ARG A 115 7.77 -1.82 11.59
C ARG A 115 8.99 -0.97 11.95
N LEU A 116 10.19 -1.57 11.90
CA LEU A 116 11.43 -0.87 12.23
C LEU A 116 11.69 0.32 11.29
N LEU A 117 11.36 0.16 10.00
CA LEU A 117 11.46 1.25 9.03
C LEU A 117 10.51 2.40 9.40
N LYS A 118 9.24 2.10 9.71
CA LYS A 118 8.24 3.12 10.07
C LYS A 118 8.53 3.82 11.40
N GLU A 119 9.15 3.13 12.36
CA GLU A 119 9.59 3.74 13.62
C GLU A 119 10.63 4.84 13.38
N GLN A 120 11.52 4.68 12.40
CA GLN A 120 12.56 5.66 12.07
C GLN A 120 12.09 6.69 11.05
N TYR A 121 11.30 6.26 10.07
CA TYR A 121 10.83 7.06 8.94
C TYR A 121 9.34 6.79 8.70
N PRO A 122 8.41 7.48 9.41
CA PRO A 122 6.98 7.19 9.36
C PRO A 122 6.35 7.23 7.96
N GLY A 123 6.90 8.06 7.07
CA GLY A 123 6.44 8.21 5.68
C GLY A 123 6.96 7.14 4.71
N TYR A 124 7.80 6.21 5.16
CA TYR A 124 8.45 5.22 4.29
C TYR A 124 7.76 3.86 4.41
N SER A 125 7.85 3.09 3.32
CA SER A 125 7.38 1.71 3.24
C SER A 125 8.34 0.89 2.39
N LEU A 126 8.50 -0.38 2.76
CA LEU A 126 9.18 -1.35 1.91
C LEU A 126 8.36 -1.61 0.63
N ILE A 127 9.07 -1.93 -0.44
CA ILE A 127 8.50 -2.40 -1.71
C ILE A 127 9.02 -3.81 -2.02
N VAL A 128 8.10 -4.72 -2.32
CA VAL A 128 8.40 -6.11 -2.68
C VAL A 128 8.32 -6.25 -4.19
N TYR A 129 9.47 -6.49 -4.82
CA TYR A 129 9.57 -6.70 -6.27
C TYR A 129 9.42 -8.16 -6.69
N ASP A 130 9.69 -9.09 -5.77
CA ASP A 130 9.54 -10.52 -6.00
C ASP A 130 9.24 -11.27 -4.70
N ALA A 131 8.58 -12.41 -4.82
CA ALA A 131 8.09 -13.20 -3.70
C ALA A 131 8.17 -14.71 -4.02
N ALA A 132 7.32 -15.55 -3.43
CA ALA A 132 7.30 -16.97 -3.71
C ALA A 132 7.13 -17.24 -5.21
N ARG A 133 8.11 -17.93 -5.79
CA ARG A 133 8.13 -18.30 -7.20
C ARG A 133 7.87 -19.80 -7.35
N PRO A 134 6.74 -20.20 -7.95
CA PRO A 134 6.50 -21.61 -8.27
C PRO A 134 7.62 -22.18 -9.15
N LEU A 135 7.93 -23.47 -8.99
CA LEU A 135 8.98 -24.15 -9.76
C LEU A 135 8.76 -24.05 -11.29
N SER A 136 7.50 -24.06 -11.75
CA SER A 136 7.16 -23.86 -13.16
C SER A 136 7.68 -22.52 -13.69
N VAL A 137 7.56 -21.45 -12.91
CA VAL A 137 8.08 -20.14 -13.31
C VAL A 137 9.60 -20.11 -13.22
N GLN A 138 10.19 -20.73 -12.20
CA GLN A 138 11.64 -20.83 -12.10
C GLN A 138 12.26 -21.56 -13.31
N GLN A 139 11.60 -22.64 -13.76
CA GLN A 139 12.00 -23.37 -14.96
C GLN A 139 11.83 -22.50 -16.22
N LYS A 140 10.71 -21.79 -16.36
CA LYS A 140 10.51 -20.85 -17.47
C LYS A 140 11.59 -19.79 -17.52
N MET A 141 11.95 -19.20 -16.38
CA MET A 141 13.04 -18.22 -16.29
C MET A 141 14.37 -18.85 -16.71
N TRP A 142 14.68 -20.06 -16.24
CA TRP A 142 15.88 -20.81 -16.63
C TRP A 142 15.92 -21.06 -18.14
N ASP A 143 14.80 -21.45 -18.74
CA ASP A 143 14.71 -21.74 -20.17
C ASP A 143 14.95 -20.52 -21.05
N VAL A 144 14.65 -19.31 -20.55
CA VAL A 144 14.92 -18.05 -21.25
C VAL A 144 16.41 -17.67 -21.19
N VAL A 145 17.09 -17.97 -20.08
CA VAL A 145 18.48 -17.50 -19.84
C VAL A 145 19.55 -18.56 -20.11
N LYS A 146 19.18 -19.85 -20.25
CA LYS A 146 20.16 -20.91 -20.50
C LYS A 146 20.84 -20.68 -21.86
N GLY A 147 22.11 -20.24 -21.83
CA GLY A 147 22.91 -20.00 -23.04
C GLY A 147 23.06 -18.54 -23.47
N THR A 148 22.62 -17.58 -22.65
CA THR A 148 23.05 -16.17 -22.74
C THR A 148 24.39 -15.96 -22.05
#